data_AF-A0A2V5PB89-F1
#
_entry.id   AF-A0A2V5PB89-F1
#
_cell.length_a   1.000
_cell.length_b   1.000
_cell.length_c   1.000
_cell.angle_alpha   90.00
_cell.angle_beta   90.00
_cell.angle_gamma   90.00
#
_symmetry.space_group_name_H-M   'P 1'
#
loop_
_entity.id
_entity.type
_entity.pdbx_description
1 polymer ?
#
loop_
_entity_poly.entity_id
_entity_poly.type
_entity_poly.pdbx_seq_one_letter_code
_entity_poly.pdbx_strand_id
1 'polypeptide(L)'
;GLGYLASLPDAVPSAANLEYYVEIIREKNLLRRMIAACTAVVSRAYEHQGEVDALLDEVERDILRISGDRVTSSAPTIKELVHRAIHHIEEYHKRHGQLGGLGTGFLDLDKMTDGWHEGEMIILAARPSMGKTSLAMNMAEHVA
;
A
#
# COMPACT_ATOMS: atom_id res chain seq x y z
N GLY A 1 -16.37 29.66 -9.64
CA GLY A 1 -17.63 29.48 -10.39
C GLY A 1 -17.48 28.38 -11.42
N LEU A 2 -18.53 28.06 -12.19
CA LEU A 2 -18.54 26.95 -13.17
C LEU A 2 -17.34 26.95 -14.13
N GLY A 3 -16.89 28.13 -14.58
CA GLY A 3 -15.70 28.24 -15.44
C GLY A 3 -14.39 27.77 -14.79
N TYR A 4 -14.25 27.88 -13.46
CA TYR A 4 -13.07 27.36 -12.75
C TYR A 4 -13.09 25.83 -12.66
N LEU A 5 -14.26 25.24 -12.42
CA LEU A 5 -14.41 23.79 -12.41
C LEU A 5 -14.18 23.19 -13.80
N ALA A 6 -14.60 23.88 -14.86
CA ALA A 6 -14.34 23.49 -16.24
C ALA A 6 -12.85 23.53 -16.62
N SER A 7 -12.04 24.35 -15.95
CA SER A 7 -10.58 24.45 -16.18
C SER A 7 -9.73 23.43 -15.40
N LEU A 8 -10.30 22.74 -14.41
CA LEU A 8 -9.56 21.77 -13.59
C LEU A 8 -9.10 20.52 -14.37
N PRO A 9 -9.92 19.94 -15.27
CA PRO A 9 -9.48 18.80 -16.09
C PRO A 9 -8.29 19.14 -17.00
N ASP A 10 -8.26 20.36 -17.54
CA ASP A 10 -7.19 20.84 -18.43
C ASP A 10 -5.86 21.08 -17.70
N ALA A 11 -5.90 21.22 -16.37
CA ALA A 11 -4.73 21.44 -15.52
C ALA A 11 -4.03 20.14 -15.09
N VAL A 12 -4.63 18.96 -15.32
CA VAL A 12 -4.08 17.67 -14.92
C VAL A 12 -3.67 16.87 -16.15
N PRO A 13 -2.35 16.70 -16.43
CA PRO A 13 -1.89 16.03 -17.65
C PRO A 13 -2.23 14.54 -17.72
N SER A 14 -2.41 13.87 -16.57
CA SER A 14 -2.89 12.48 -16.50
C SER A 14 -3.40 12.12 -15.10
N ALA A 15 -4.51 11.38 -15.03
CA ALA A 15 -5.02 10.81 -13.79
C ALA A 15 -4.07 9.75 -13.17
N ALA A 16 -3.15 9.18 -13.97
CA ALA A 16 -2.16 8.23 -13.49
C ALA A 16 -1.18 8.84 -12.45
N ASN A 17 -1.03 10.17 -12.44
CA ASN A 17 -0.15 10.88 -11.52
C ASN A 17 -0.87 11.41 -10.27
N LEU A 18 -2.12 10.98 -10.01
CA LEU A 18 -2.90 11.46 -8.88
C LEU A 18 -2.16 11.29 -7.54
N GLU A 19 -1.56 10.12 -7.32
CA GLU A 19 -0.81 9.82 -6.08
C GLU A 19 0.35 10.79 -5.86
N TYR A 20 1.07 11.15 -6.93
CA TYR A 20 2.15 12.14 -6.87
C TYR A 20 1.64 13.53 -6.45
N TYR A 21 0.52 14.00 -7.02
CA TYR A 21 -0.05 15.30 -6.65
C TYR A 21 -0.62 15.31 -5.23
N VAL A 22 -1.22 14.20 -4.79
CA VAL A 22 -1.69 14.02 -3.42
C VAL A 22 -0.52 14.14 -2.44
N GLU A 23 0.62 13.53 -2.75
CA GLU A 23 1.80 13.60 -1.88
C GLU A 23 2.35 15.03 -1.79
N ILE A 24 2.41 15.78 -2.90
CA ILE A 24 2.79 17.20 -2.87
C ILE A 24 1.86 18.00 -1.94
N ILE A 25 0.55 17.81 -2.07
CA ILE A 25 -0.43 18.54 -1.23
C ILE A 25 -0.23 18.16 0.25
N ARG A 26 0.01 16.88 0.53
CA ARG A 26 0.26 16.36 1.88
C ARG A 26 1.52 16.96 2.49
N GLU A 27 2.63 16.98 1.76
CA GLU A 27 3.89 17.60 2.20
C GLU A 27 3.70 19.09 2.50
N LYS A 28 3.05 19.84 1.61
CA LYS A 28 2.79 21.27 1.82
C LYS A 28 1.87 21.51 3.01
N ASN A 29 0.89 20.64 3.25
CA ASN A 29 0.03 20.71 4.42
C ASN A 29 0.82 20.47 5.72
N LEU A 30 1.70 19.47 5.73
CA LEU A 30 2.55 19.16 6.87
C LEU A 30 3.47 20.34 7.21
N LEU A 31 4.10 20.95 6.21
CA LEU A 31 4.92 22.15 6.39
C LEU A 31 4.13 23.31 7.01
N ARG A 32 2.91 23.57 6.52
CA ARG A 32 2.05 24.63 7.08
C ARG A 32 1.68 24.37 8.54
N ARG A 33 1.38 23.12 8.90
CA ARG A 33 1.08 22.74 10.29
C ARG A 33 2.29 22.88 11.20
N MET A 34 3.48 22.49 10.71
CA MET A 34 4.73 22.66 11.44
C MET A 34 5.01 24.14 11.71
N ILE A 35 4.87 25.00 10.70
CA ILE A 35 5.01 26.46 10.85
C ILE A 35 4.01 26.99 11.89
N ALA A 36 2.73 26.64 11.78
CA ALA A 36 1.71 27.10 12.71
C ALA A 36 2.00 26.70 14.16
N ALA A 37 2.42 25.45 14.38
CA ALA A 37 2.80 24.96 15.70
C ALA A 37 4.03 25.68 16.26
N CYS A 38 5.10 25.82 15.47
CA CYS A 38 6.29 26.56 15.89
C CYS A 38 5.95 28.01 16.26
N THR A 39 5.15 28.70 15.45
CA THR A 39 4.71 30.07 15.76
C THR A 39 3.92 30.13 17.06
N ALA A 40 3.01 29.18 17.30
CA ALA A 40 2.24 29.11 18.55
C ALA A 40 3.14 28.82 19.77
N VAL A 41 4.15 27.97 19.62
CA VAL A 41 5.15 27.71 20.67
C VAL A 41 5.95 28.97 20.99
N VAL A 42 6.40 29.71 19.98
CA VAL A 42 7.13 30.98 20.16
C VAL A 42 6.26 32.01 20.89
N SER A 43 5.01 32.20 20.48
CA SER A 43 4.08 33.11 21.17
C SER A 43 3.89 32.73 22.63
N ARG A 44 3.63 31.46 22.93
CA ARG A 44 3.50 30.97 24.31
C ARG A 44 4.76 31.21 25.11
N ALA A 45 5.95 31.01 24.54
CA ALA A 45 7.21 31.23 25.24
C ALA A 45 7.42 32.69 25.66
N TYR A 46 6.92 33.66 24.88
CA TYR A 46 6.97 35.09 25.24
C TYR A 46 5.90 35.49 26.26
N GLU A 47 4.72 34.87 26.22
CA GLU A 47 3.58 35.19 27.08
C GLU A 47 3.59 34.42 28.41
N HIS A 48 4.40 33.36 28.53
CA HIS A 48 4.38 32.46 29.67
C HIS A 48 4.80 33.14 30.97
N GLN A 49 3.89 33.09 31.95
CA GLN A 49 4.14 33.51 33.33
C GLN A 49 3.82 32.32 34.24
N GLY A 50 4.75 31.37 34.34
CA GLY A 50 4.56 30.13 35.10
C GLY A 50 5.76 29.19 35.06
N GLU A 51 5.55 27.93 35.45
CA GLU A 51 6.58 26.88 35.45
C GLU A 51 6.95 26.46 34.02
N VAL A 52 8.24 26.41 33.73
CA VAL A 52 8.77 26.08 32.40
C VAL A 52 8.49 24.63 32.00
N ASP A 53 8.45 23.72 32.97
CA ASP A 53 8.22 22.29 32.72
C ASP A 53 6.84 22.01 32.13
N ALA A 54 5.80 22.73 32.58
CA ALA A 54 4.46 22.61 32.00
C ALA A 54 4.40 23.06 30.53
N LEU A 55 5.13 24.13 30.18
CA LEU A 55 5.23 24.58 28.79
C LEU A 55 5.96 23.54 27.93
N LEU A 56 7.01 22.90 28.45
CA LEU A 56 7.75 21.87 27.75
C LEU A 56 6.86 20.66 27.41
N ASP A 57 6.08 20.18 28.38
CA ASP A 57 5.12 19.08 28.20
C ASP A 57 4.07 19.38 27.10
N GLU A 58 3.59 20.62 27.03
CA GLU A 58 2.63 21.03 26.01
C GLU A 58 3.24 21.05 24.61
N VAL A 59 4.46 21.59 24.49
CA VAL A 59 5.21 21.62 23.22
C VAL A 59 5.45 20.20 22.71
N GLU A 60 5.82 19.29 23.60
CA GLU A 60 6.09 17.90 23.25
C GLU A 60 4.83 17.20 22.70
N ARG A 61 3.67 17.43 23.33
CA ARG A 61 2.36 16.93 22.83
C ARG A 61 2.01 17.49 21.47
N ASP A 62 2.27 18.77 21.22
CA ASP A 62 1.95 19.40 19.94
C ASP A 62 2.83 18.86 18.81
N ILE A 63 4.13 18.63 19.07
CA ILE A 63 5.04 17.99 18.12
C ILE A 63 4.59 16.55 17.83
N LEU A 64 4.23 15.78 18.86
CA LEU A 64 3.74 14.41 18.71
C LEU A 64 2.46 14.34 17.84
N ARG A 65 1.54 15.30 17.98
CA ARG A 65 0.33 15.39 17.15
C ARG A 65 0.63 15.63 15.67
N ILE A 66 1.67 16.40 15.35
CA ILE A 66 2.08 16.65 13.95
C ILE A 66 2.71 15.39 13.35
N SER A 67 3.44 14.61 14.16
CA SER A 67 4.05 13.34 13.75
C SER A 67 3.02 12.20 13.60
N GLY A 68 1.97 12.19 14.43
CA GLY A 68 0.97 11.11 14.47
C GLY A 68 0.11 10.95 13.22
N ASP A 69 -0.06 12.00 12.41
CA ASP A 69 -0.87 11.94 11.17
C ASP A 69 -0.15 11.26 9.98
N ARG A 70 1.04 10.70 10.22
CA ARG A 70 1.85 10.09 9.17
C ARG A 70 1.42 8.67 8.80
N VAL A 71 0.66 7.98 9.65
CA VAL A 71 0.28 6.57 9.42
C VAL A 71 -1.21 6.34 9.68
N THR A 72 -2.02 6.54 8.66
CA THR A 72 -3.32 5.87 8.52
C THR A 72 -3.27 4.98 7.27
N SER A 73 -2.25 4.12 7.17
CA SER A 73 -2.49 2.85 6.50
C SER A 73 -3.30 2.03 7.52
N SER A 74 -4.56 1.76 7.21
CA SER A 74 -5.38 0.85 7.99
C SER A 74 -4.73 -0.53 7.92
N ALA A 75 -3.78 -0.80 8.82
CA ALA A 75 -3.23 -2.12 8.97
C ALA A 75 -4.39 -3.04 9.34
N PRO A 76 -4.60 -4.16 8.62
CA PRO A 76 -5.68 -5.08 8.93
C PRO A 76 -5.53 -5.58 10.36
N THR A 77 -6.65 -5.74 11.05
CA THR A 77 -6.61 -6.23 12.43
C THR A 77 -6.15 -7.70 12.46
N ILE A 78 -5.56 -8.14 13.59
CA ILE A 78 -5.17 -9.56 13.77
C ILE A 78 -6.38 -10.48 13.55
N LYS A 79 -7.57 -10.05 14.00
CA LYS A 79 -8.82 -10.79 13.80
C LYS A 79 -9.14 -11.00 12.32
N GLU A 80 -9.01 -9.96 11.49
CA GLU A 80 -9.22 -10.04 10.04
C GLU A 80 -8.19 -10.94 9.34
N LEU A 81 -6.93 -10.90 9.79
CA LEU A 81 -5.87 -11.75 9.25
C LEU A 81 -6.12 -13.23 9.58
N VAL A 82 -6.46 -13.53 10.84
CA VAL A 82 -6.78 -14.89 11.28
C VAL A 82 -8.03 -15.42 10.54
N HIS A 83 -9.06 -14.59 10.39
CA HIS A 83 -10.26 -15.00 9.66
C HIS A 83 -9.97 -15.32 8.19
N ARG A 84 -9.16 -14.50 7.51
CA ARG A 84 -8.69 -14.78 6.14
C ARG A 84 -7.89 -16.08 6.04
N ALA A 85 -6.98 -16.32 6.99
CA ALA A 85 -6.17 -17.54 7.01
C ALA A 85 -7.03 -18.80 7.18
N ILE A 86 -8.02 -18.76 8.09
CA ILE A 86 -8.96 -19.88 8.29
C ILE A 86 -9.77 -20.13 7.02
N HIS A 87 -10.30 -19.07 6.40
CA HIS A 87 -11.05 -19.20 5.14
C HIS A 87 -10.21 -19.87 4.04
N HIS A 88 -8.93 -19.49 3.92
CA HIS A 88 -8.02 -20.09 2.95
C HIS A 88 -7.81 -21.60 3.21
N ILE A 89 -7.62 -22.00 4.47
CA ILE A 89 -7.49 -23.41 4.86
C ILE A 89 -8.77 -24.21 4.54
N GLU A 90 -9.94 -23.62 4.79
CA GLU A 90 -11.22 -24.26 4.48
C GLU A 90 -11.41 -24.46 2.97
N GLU A 91 -10.99 -23.49 2.15
CA GLU A 91 -11.01 -23.64 0.69
C GLU A 91 -10.08 -24.76 0.21
N TYR A 92 -8.87 -24.83 0.75
CA TYR A 92 -7.95 -25.94 0.48
C TYR A 92 -8.55 -27.29 0.84
N HIS A 93 -9.20 -27.39 2.00
CA HIS A 93 -9.80 -28.65 2.45
C HIS A 93 -10.99 -29.08 1.58
N LYS A 94 -11.83 -28.14 1.14
CA LYS A 94 -12.99 -28.41 0.27
C LYS A 94 -12.61 -28.92 -1.12
N ARG A 95 -11.41 -28.62 -1.60
CA ARG A 95 -10.94 -29.02 -2.95
C ARG A 95 -10.53 -30.49 -3.05
N HIS A 96 -10.50 -31.27 -1.95
CA HIS A 96 -10.25 -32.72 -1.96
C HIS A 96 -9.05 -33.18 -2.82
N GLY A 97 -7.97 -32.38 -2.88
CA GLY A 97 -6.78 -32.69 -3.66
C GLY A 97 -6.85 -32.33 -5.16
N GLN A 98 -7.87 -31.57 -5.58
CA GLN A 98 -7.88 -30.88 -6.87
C GLN A 98 -6.97 -29.65 -6.81
N LEU A 99 -6.34 -29.33 -7.94
CA LEU A 99 -5.43 -28.18 -8.08
C LEU A 99 -6.11 -26.89 -7.61
N GLY A 100 -5.43 -26.15 -6.73
CA GLY A 100 -5.94 -24.91 -6.20
C GLY A 100 -5.79 -23.70 -7.12
N GLY A 101 -4.91 -23.79 -8.10
CA GLY A 101 -4.65 -22.76 -9.13
C GLY A 101 -4.84 -23.28 -10.56
N LEU A 102 -4.41 -22.47 -11.53
CA LEU A 102 -4.39 -22.84 -12.95
C LEU A 102 -3.33 -23.93 -13.18
N GLY A 103 -3.74 -25.07 -13.74
CA GLY A 103 -2.84 -26.18 -14.05
C GLY A 103 -1.89 -25.86 -15.20
N THR A 104 -0.60 -26.12 -15.00
CA THR A 104 0.47 -25.86 -15.98
C THR A 104 0.53 -26.91 -17.10
N GLY A 105 -0.14 -28.05 -16.91
CA GLY A 105 -0.08 -29.20 -17.83
C GLY A 105 1.07 -30.15 -17.56
N PHE A 106 1.89 -29.86 -16.55
CA PHE A 106 2.98 -30.69 -16.09
C PHE A 106 2.64 -31.21 -14.70
N LEU A 107 2.19 -32.47 -14.60
CA LEU A 107 1.69 -33.07 -13.36
C LEU A 107 2.65 -32.91 -12.16
N ASP A 108 3.96 -33.05 -12.40
CA ASP A 108 4.96 -32.93 -11.34
C ASP A 108 5.13 -31.48 -10.87
N LEU A 109 5.05 -30.52 -11.80
CA LEU A 109 5.09 -29.11 -11.46
C LEU A 109 3.81 -28.69 -10.72
N ASP A 110 2.66 -29.12 -11.21
CA ASP A 110 1.35 -28.87 -10.62
C ASP A 110 1.23 -29.42 -9.21
N LYS A 111 1.82 -30.59 -8.93
CA LYS A 111 1.91 -31.14 -7.56
C LYS A 111 2.81 -30.32 -6.64
N MET A 112 3.85 -29.69 -7.19
CA MET A 112 4.79 -28.89 -6.41
C MET A 112 4.28 -27.47 -6.14
N THR A 113 3.53 -26.88 -7.07
CA THR A 113 3.07 -25.49 -6.98
C THR A 113 1.59 -25.37 -6.65
N ASP A 114 0.82 -26.46 -6.68
CA ASP A 114 -0.64 -26.45 -6.62
C ASP A 114 -1.31 -25.65 -7.78
N GLY A 115 -0.58 -25.54 -8.90
CA GLY A 115 -0.94 -24.69 -10.04
C GLY A 115 -0.43 -23.26 -9.88
N TRP A 116 -0.99 -22.33 -10.67
CA TRP A 116 -0.70 -20.90 -10.58
C TRP A 116 -1.86 -20.15 -9.92
N HIS A 117 -1.57 -19.33 -8.90
CA HIS A 117 -2.59 -18.59 -8.16
C HIS A 117 -2.65 -17.12 -8.56
N GLU A 118 -3.82 -16.50 -8.37
CA GLU A 118 -4.03 -15.08 -8.65
C GLU A 118 -3.16 -14.20 -7.74
N GLY A 119 -2.55 -13.17 -8.31
CA GLY A 119 -1.67 -12.25 -7.59
C GLY A 119 -0.20 -12.69 -7.50
N GLU A 120 0.15 -13.87 -8.02
CA GLU A 120 1.53 -14.34 -8.08
C GLU A 120 2.28 -13.81 -9.31
N MET A 121 3.56 -13.43 -9.12
CA MET A 121 4.47 -13.10 -10.21
C MET A 121 5.43 -14.28 -10.44
N ILE A 122 5.20 -15.04 -11.51
CA ILE A 122 5.98 -16.23 -11.84
C ILE A 122 7.12 -15.85 -12.81
N ILE A 123 8.36 -16.14 -12.43
CA ILE A 123 9.56 -15.79 -13.21
C ILE A 123 10.23 -17.05 -13.77
N LEU A 124 10.26 -17.18 -15.09
CA LEU A 124 10.96 -18.27 -15.79
C LEU A 124 12.37 -17.83 -16.23
N ALA A 125 13.37 -18.11 -15.39
CA ALA A 125 14.77 -17.78 -15.66
C ALA A 125 15.55 -18.98 -16.19
N ALA A 126 16.15 -18.85 -17.39
CA ALA A 126 17.03 -19.86 -17.96
C ALA A 126 18.05 -19.22 -18.92
N ARG A 127 19.16 -19.92 -19.20
CA ARG A 127 20.15 -19.48 -20.21
C ARG A 127 19.52 -19.43 -21.61
N PRO A 128 20.09 -18.63 -22.54
CA PRO A 128 19.69 -18.68 -23.95
C PRO A 128 19.70 -20.13 -24.48
N SER A 129 18.72 -20.47 -25.32
CA SER A 129 18.53 -21.80 -25.91
C SER A 129 18.15 -22.94 -24.94
N MET A 130 17.81 -22.67 -23.68
CA MET A 130 17.32 -23.68 -22.72
C MET A 130 15.81 -23.94 -22.78
N GLY A 131 15.10 -23.40 -23.78
CA GLY A 131 13.69 -23.70 -23.99
C GLY A 131 12.68 -22.95 -23.11
N LYS A 132 13.07 -21.88 -22.40
CA LYS A 132 12.13 -21.07 -21.57
C LYS A 132 10.88 -20.59 -22.34
N THR A 133 11.04 -20.25 -23.62
CA THR A 133 9.93 -19.78 -24.46
C THR A 133 9.01 -20.93 -24.83
N SER A 134 9.56 -22.09 -25.21
CA SER A 134 8.78 -23.30 -25.48
C SER A 134 8.02 -23.78 -24.25
N LEU A 135 8.65 -23.74 -23.07
CA LEU A 135 8.00 -24.08 -21.80
C LEU A 135 6.81 -23.16 -21.52
N ALA A 136 6.99 -21.85 -21.64
CA ALA A 136 5.91 -20.88 -21.45
C ALA A 136 4.76 -21.07 -22.44
N MET A 137 5.08 -21.35 -23.72
CA MET A 137 4.06 -21.60 -24.73
C MET A 137 3.26 -22.88 -24.46
N ASN A 138 3.91 -23.96 -24.04
CA ASN A 138 3.23 -25.21 -23.67
C ASN A 138 2.28 -25.01 -22.49
N MET A 139 2.71 -24.25 -21.47
CA MET A 139 1.85 -23.90 -20.34
C MET A 139 0.64 -23.07 -20.81
N ALA A 140 0.86 -22.09 -21.68
CA ALA A 140 -0.22 -21.25 -22.22
C ALA A 140 -1.20 -22.05 -23.10
N GLU A 141 -0.72 -22.99 -23.91
CA GLU A 141 -1.55 -23.88 -24.73
C GLU A 141 -2.39 -24.84 -23.88
N HIS A 142 -1.84 -25.35 -22.77
CA HIS A 142 -2.60 -26.21 -21.86
C HIS A 142 -3.70 -25.45 -21.10
N VAL A 143 -3.46 -24.19 -20.77
CA VAL A 143 -4.41 -23.34 -20.03
C VAL A 143 -5.53 -22.79 -20.94
N ALA A 144 -5.27 -22.65 -22.23
CA ALA A 144 -6.21 -22.14 -23.25
C ALA A 144 -7.30 -23.16 -23.61
#